data_AF-A0A8J2FK06-F1
#
_entry.id   AF-A0A8J2FK06-F1
#
_cell.length_a   1.000
_cell.length_b   1.000
_cell.length_c   1.000
_cell.angle_alpha   90.00
_cell.angle_beta   90.00
_cell.angle_gamma   90.00
#
_symmetry.space_group_name_H-M   'P 1'
#
loop_
_entity.id
_entity.type
_entity.pdbx_description
1 polymer ?
#
loop_
_entity_poly.entity_id
_entity_poly.type
_entity_poly.pdbx_seq_one_letter_code
_entity_poly.pdbx_strand_id
1 'polypeptide(L)'
;MRLAAAAPAAGSFRRRAVAIGGALTCSALPGRAASSGFFAAADPSRHSIEVDHRVYYTKPSTSSPQKSFLHREDAQLHEGVQELSLKSDLIPPAKNQTRAAPYVSDEECTEFAASIYRKPAVVCSRVEVDADTDGCKCKVVLPASIHPVPDTMESVIDAPQEPALPGQGPPRTFDPPAPPARAVNNLAPYSPPHMVGTCPFQAKCENEQTCVGFNSWGFQKVMQSNYSAVANLLNTIYCMYYMPMDSKFEIPLRVRRARELEQEGK
;
A
#
# COMPACT_ATOMS: atom_id res chain seq x y z
N MET A 1 -27.90 13.01 52.39
CA MET A 1 -28.63 12.67 51.14
C MET A 1 -27.87 11.55 50.46
N ARG A 2 -28.44 10.33 50.43
CA ARG A 2 -27.84 9.14 49.82
C ARG A 2 -28.55 8.91 48.48
N LEU A 3 -27.82 8.98 47.37
CA LEU A 3 -28.31 8.60 46.05
C LEU A 3 -27.69 7.27 45.68
N ALA A 4 -28.58 6.28 45.50
CA ALA A 4 -28.27 4.90 45.22
C ALA A 4 -28.04 4.65 43.72
N ALA A 5 -27.27 3.59 43.47
CA ALA A 5 -26.85 3.08 42.17
C ALA A 5 -28.01 2.56 41.30
N ALA A 6 -27.82 2.61 39.98
CA ALA A 6 -28.56 1.81 39.01
C ALA A 6 -27.54 1.14 38.07
N ALA A 7 -27.44 -0.18 38.15
CA ALA A 7 -26.65 -1.02 37.25
C ALA A 7 -27.52 -1.42 36.04
N PRO A 8 -27.01 -1.39 34.79
CA PRO A 8 -27.74 -1.90 33.65
C PRO A 8 -27.60 -3.42 33.49
N ALA A 9 -28.71 -4.02 33.05
CA ALA A 9 -28.96 -5.45 32.97
C ALA A 9 -28.15 -6.16 31.87
N ALA A 10 -27.70 -7.38 32.19
CA ALA A 10 -27.07 -8.30 31.26
C ALA A 10 -28.09 -8.85 30.24
N GLY A 11 -27.89 -8.52 28.97
CA GLY A 11 -28.66 -9.05 27.85
C GLY A 11 -28.14 -10.43 27.40
N SER A 12 -29.01 -11.44 27.49
CA SER A 12 -28.76 -12.80 27.03
C SER A 12 -28.78 -12.88 25.50
N PHE A 13 -27.62 -13.07 24.87
CA PHE A 13 -27.51 -13.34 23.43
C PHE A 13 -27.76 -14.83 23.14
N ARG A 14 -28.98 -15.17 22.71
CA ARG A 14 -29.32 -16.49 22.16
C ARG A 14 -28.63 -16.67 20.80
N ARG A 15 -27.66 -17.59 20.73
CA ARG A 15 -27.09 -18.11 19.48
C ARG A 15 -28.17 -18.91 18.73
N ARG A 16 -28.60 -18.45 17.56
CA ARG A 16 -29.28 -19.30 16.56
C ARG A 16 -28.23 -19.91 15.65
N ALA A 17 -28.03 -21.22 15.77
CA ALA A 17 -27.33 -22.02 14.78
C ALA A 17 -28.26 -22.19 13.57
N VAL A 18 -27.86 -21.66 12.41
CA VAL A 18 -28.51 -21.93 11.13
C VAL A 18 -27.71 -23.03 10.44
N ALA A 19 -28.27 -24.23 10.39
CA ALA A 19 -27.78 -25.31 9.56
C ALA A 19 -28.22 -25.03 8.12
N ILE A 20 -27.26 -24.81 7.21
CA ILE A 20 -27.51 -24.75 5.78
C ILE A 20 -27.05 -26.07 5.17
N GLY A 21 -27.98 -27.01 5.06
CA GLY A 21 -27.89 -28.14 4.15
C GLY A 21 -28.58 -27.77 2.85
N GLY A 22 -27.83 -27.63 1.77
CA GLY A 22 -28.34 -27.28 0.44
C GLY A 22 -27.74 -28.21 -0.61
N ALA A 23 -28.55 -29.17 -1.05
CA ALA A 23 -28.19 -30.23 -1.97
C ALA A 23 -27.96 -29.74 -3.41
N LEU A 24 -27.04 -30.45 -4.08
CA LEU A 24 -26.75 -30.41 -5.50
C LEU A 24 -28.02 -30.59 -6.36
N THR A 25 -28.23 -29.70 -7.33
CA THR A 25 -28.94 -30.04 -8.57
C THR A 25 -28.20 -29.44 -9.77
N CYS A 26 -27.60 -30.33 -10.58
CA CYS A 26 -27.11 -30.01 -11.91
C CYS A 26 -28.31 -30.03 -12.86
N SER A 27 -28.75 -28.86 -13.31
CA SER A 27 -29.73 -28.74 -14.40
C SER A 27 -29.01 -28.40 -15.69
N ALA A 28 -28.99 -29.36 -16.60
CA ALA A 28 -28.55 -29.22 -17.97
C ALA A 28 -29.49 -28.26 -18.73
N LEU A 29 -28.91 -27.33 -19.50
CA LEU A 29 -29.63 -26.48 -20.44
C LEU A 29 -29.44 -27.01 -21.88
N PRO A 30 -30.53 -27.15 -22.67
CA PRO A 30 -30.45 -27.46 -24.09
C PRO A 30 -30.24 -26.19 -24.94
N GLY A 31 -29.55 -26.36 -26.05
CA GLY A 31 -29.27 -25.30 -27.02
C GLY A 31 -30.45 -24.93 -27.93
N ARG A 32 -30.32 -23.74 -28.53
CA ARG A 32 -30.96 -23.18 -29.75
C ARG A 32 -30.75 -21.66 -29.69
N ALA A 33 -30.64 -20.88 -30.75
CA ALA A 33 -30.61 -21.07 -32.19
C ALA A 33 -29.99 -19.78 -32.78
N ALA A 34 -29.44 -19.91 -33.99
CA ALA A 34 -29.00 -18.78 -34.80
C ALA A 34 -30.15 -17.81 -35.11
N SER A 35 -29.86 -16.51 -35.15
CA SER A 35 -30.59 -15.57 -36.00
C SER A 35 -29.65 -14.49 -36.55
N SER A 36 -29.85 -14.27 -37.83
CA SER A 36 -29.16 -13.43 -38.79
C SER A 36 -29.46 -11.94 -38.64
N GLY A 37 -28.42 -11.13 -38.85
CA GLY A 37 -28.43 -10.04 -39.83
C GLY A 37 -29.22 -8.78 -39.52
N PHE A 38 -28.51 -7.69 -39.21
CA PHE A 38 -28.83 -6.35 -39.69
C PHE A 38 -27.53 -5.57 -39.90
N PHE A 39 -27.21 -5.30 -41.17
CA PHE A 39 -26.20 -4.32 -41.57
C PHE A 39 -26.84 -2.93 -41.45
N ALA A 40 -26.28 -2.07 -40.59
CA ALA A 40 -26.56 -0.65 -40.58
C ALA A 40 -25.28 0.11 -40.97
N ALA A 41 -25.46 1.11 -41.82
CA ALA A 41 -24.43 1.83 -42.56
C ALA A 41 -23.35 2.46 -41.66
N ALA A 42 -22.10 2.31 -42.08
CA ALA A 42 -20.93 2.91 -41.47
C ALA A 42 -20.83 4.40 -41.83
N ASP A 43 -20.75 5.24 -40.80
CA ASP A 43 -20.43 6.67 -40.87
C ASP A 43 -18.90 6.85 -40.80
N PRO A 44 -18.21 7.35 -41.85
CA PRO A 44 -16.76 7.45 -41.87
C PRO A 44 -16.30 8.82 -41.33
N SER A 45 -16.53 9.10 -40.04
CA SER A 45 -15.99 10.31 -39.38
C SER A 45 -15.88 10.18 -37.86
N ARG A 46 -15.18 9.15 -37.38
CA ARG A 46 -14.64 9.14 -36.01
C ARG A 46 -13.53 8.10 -35.87
N HIS A 47 -12.29 8.49 -36.14
CA HIS A 47 -11.13 7.72 -35.70
C HIS A 47 -10.82 8.12 -34.25
N SER A 48 -11.60 7.58 -33.32
CA SER A 48 -11.16 7.44 -31.93
C SER A 48 -10.68 6.01 -31.79
N ILE A 49 -9.38 5.84 -31.63
CA ILE A 49 -8.75 4.54 -31.36
C ILE A 49 -9.18 4.15 -29.94
N GLU A 50 -10.24 3.36 -29.85
CA GLU A 50 -10.66 2.70 -28.62
C GLU A 50 -9.70 1.53 -28.41
N VAL A 51 -8.68 1.75 -27.58
CA VAL A 51 -7.76 0.69 -27.16
C VAL A 51 -8.52 -0.19 -26.15
N ASP A 52 -9.12 -1.26 -26.66
CA ASP A 52 -9.74 -2.31 -25.84
C ASP A 52 -8.63 -3.03 -25.04
N HIS A 53 -8.36 -2.55 -23.82
CA HIS A 53 -7.47 -3.20 -22.86
C HIS A 53 -8.17 -4.42 -22.24
N ARG A 54 -8.46 -5.44 -23.06
CA ARG A 54 -8.73 -6.80 -22.57
C ARG A 54 -7.43 -7.39 -22.03
N VAL A 55 -7.23 -7.21 -20.73
CA VAL A 55 -6.21 -7.91 -19.95
C VAL A 55 -6.60 -9.38 -19.91
N TYR A 56 -6.00 -10.19 -20.78
CA TYR A 56 -6.09 -11.65 -20.70
C TYR A 56 -5.28 -12.11 -19.50
N TYR A 57 -5.95 -12.42 -18.39
CA TYR A 57 -5.35 -13.18 -17.30
C TYR A 57 -5.21 -14.64 -17.73
N THR A 58 -4.03 -15.02 -18.20
CA THR A 58 -3.66 -16.44 -18.30
C THR A 58 -3.52 -16.99 -16.88
N LYS A 59 -4.40 -17.93 -16.51
CA LYS A 59 -4.29 -18.69 -15.25
C LYS A 59 -2.91 -19.34 -15.18
N PRO A 60 -2.17 -19.23 -14.06
CA PRO A 60 -0.94 -19.99 -13.89
C PRO A 60 -1.27 -21.48 -13.82
N SER A 61 -0.69 -22.24 -14.75
CA SER A 61 -0.72 -23.70 -14.79
C SER A 61 0.03 -24.25 -13.59
N THR A 62 -0.71 -24.76 -12.61
CA THR A 62 -0.19 -25.61 -11.55
C THR A 62 0.07 -27.01 -12.10
N SER A 63 1.29 -27.27 -12.56
CA SER A 63 1.88 -28.62 -12.57
C SER A 63 3.32 -28.61 -13.06
N SER A 64 4.28 -28.76 -12.15
CA SER A 64 5.37 -29.74 -12.33
C SER A 64 6.18 -29.89 -11.03
N PRO A 65 6.52 -31.11 -10.60
CA PRO A 65 7.34 -31.36 -9.42
C PRO A 65 8.83 -31.27 -9.79
N GLN A 66 9.54 -30.27 -9.30
CA GLN A 66 11.00 -30.29 -9.36
C GLN A 66 11.56 -31.17 -8.24
N LYS A 67 12.08 -32.32 -8.68
CA LYS A 67 12.94 -33.24 -7.94
C LYS A 67 14.10 -32.48 -7.30
N SER A 68 14.21 -32.69 -5.99
CA SER A 68 15.45 -32.84 -5.21
C SER A 68 16.76 -32.88 -6.01
N PHE A 69 17.59 -31.86 -5.84
CA PHE A 69 19.04 -31.98 -5.92
C PHE A 69 19.64 -31.40 -4.63
N LEU A 70 20.00 -32.31 -3.73
CA LEU A 70 20.82 -32.07 -2.56
C LEU A 70 22.28 -31.95 -3.00
N HIS A 71 22.83 -30.74 -2.93
CA HIS A 71 24.24 -30.49 -2.61
C HIS A 71 24.18 -29.49 -1.45
N ARG A 72 24.43 -29.87 -0.20
CA ARG A 72 25.69 -30.35 0.40
C ARG A 72 26.86 -29.42 0.10
N GLU A 73 26.77 -28.21 0.64
CA GLU A 73 27.92 -27.44 1.10
C GLU A 73 27.59 -26.87 2.49
N ASP A 74 27.63 -27.76 3.48
CA ASP A 74 27.92 -27.38 4.86
C ASP A 74 29.44 -27.23 4.98
N ALA A 75 29.93 -25.99 5.16
CA ALA A 75 31.16 -25.74 5.91
C ALA A 75 31.32 -24.25 6.23
N GLN A 76 31.21 -23.94 7.52
CA GLN A 76 31.95 -22.86 8.21
C GLN A 76 31.62 -21.40 7.84
N LEU A 77 30.56 -20.89 8.46
CA LEU A 77 30.60 -19.52 9.00
C LEU A 77 29.76 -19.46 10.30
N HIS A 78 30.20 -20.18 11.31
CA HIS A 78 29.77 -19.97 12.70
C HIS A 78 30.93 -19.35 13.48
N GLU A 79 30.54 -18.55 14.47
CA GLU A 79 31.37 -17.97 15.54
C GLU A 79 31.98 -16.59 15.24
N GLY A 80 31.12 -15.58 15.36
CA GLY A 80 31.54 -14.18 15.41
C GLY A 80 30.45 -13.18 15.84
N VAL A 81 29.38 -13.63 16.49
CA VAL A 81 28.45 -12.73 17.18
C VAL A 81 28.78 -12.86 18.67
N GLN A 82 29.79 -12.12 19.11
CA GLN A 82 29.94 -11.87 20.54
C GLN A 82 28.65 -11.21 21.01
N GLU A 83 27.97 -11.90 21.92
CA GLU A 83 26.99 -11.33 22.82
C GLU A 83 27.59 -10.05 23.45
N LEU A 84 27.25 -8.89 22.90
CA LEU A 84 27.14 -7.68 23.68
C LEU A 84 25.88 -7.81 24.53
N SER A 85 25.96 -8.73 25.51
CA SER A 85 25.12 -8.77 26.69
C SER A 85 25.49 -7.55 27.54
N LEU A 86 25.09 -6.38 27.04
CA LEU A 86 25.22 -5.12 27.71
C LEU A 86 24.18 -5.15 28.84
N LYS A 87 24.69 -5.35 30.07
CA LYS A 87 24.01 -5.11 31.34
C LYS A 87 22.96 -3.99 31.21
N SER A 88 21.71 -4.39 30.98
CA SER A 88 20.54 -3.49 30.94
C SER A 88 19.78 -3.50 32.28
N ASP A 89 20.37 -4.14 33.29
CA ASP A 89 19.89 -4.13 34.67
C ASP A 89 20.20 -2.76 35.28
N LEU A 90 19.25 -1.82 35.17
CA LEU A 90 18.96 -0.71 36.11
C LEU A 90 17.99 0.35 35.53
N ILE A 91 17.22 0.06 34.48
CA ILE A 91 16.09 0.93 34.14
C ILE A 91 14.93 0.52 35.09
N PRO A 92 14.55 1.37 36.07
CA PRO A 92 13.42 1.07 36.94
C PRO A 92 12.17 0.84 36.06
N PRO A 93 11.29 -0.13 36.39
CA PRO A 93 10.08 -0.37 35.63
C PRO A 93 9.32 0.94 35.56
N ALA A 94 9.20 1.50 34.35
CA ALA A 94 8.49 2.73 34.12
C ALA A 94 7.12 2.60 34.77
N LYS A 95 6.82 3.49 35.74
CA LYS A 95 5.54 3.51 36.44
C LYS A 95 4.45 3.40 35.39
N ASN A 96 3.55 2.44 35.57
CA ASN A 96 2.45 2.09 34.68
C ASN A 96 1.58 3.34 34.45
N GLN A 97 2.02 4.20 33.54
CA GLN A 97 1.41 5.48 33.23
C GLN A 97 0.17 5.10 32.44
N THR A 98 -1.00 5.27 33.06
CA THR A 98 -2.30 5.04 32.42
C THR A 98 -2.33 5.89 31.16
N ARG A 99 -1.99 5.25 30.03
CA ARG A 99 -1.84 5.92 28.75
C ARG A 99 -3.22 6.45 28.34
N ALA A 100 -3.24 7.65 27.78
CA ALA A 100 -4.45 8.14 27.13
C ALA A 100 -4.94 7.09 26.11
N ALA A 101 -6.27 6.97 25.97
CA ALA A 101 -6.84 6.07 24.98
C ALA A 101 -6.25 6.41 23.59
N PRO A 102 -5.93 5.39 22.77
CA PRO A 102 -5.31 5.65 21.48
C PRO A 102 -6.25 6.43 20.56
N TYR A 103 -5.68 7.33 19.76
CA TYR A 103 -6.44 8.22 18.86
C TYR A 103 -6.89 7.50 17.60
N VAL A 104 -6.17 6.44 17.23
CA VAL A 104 -6.48 5.55 16.12
C VAL A 104 -6.51 4.12 16.64
N SER A 105 -7.56 3.38 16.32
CA SER A 105 -7.70 1.96 16.63
C SER A 105 -7.19 1.06 15.50
N ASP A 106 -6.91 -0.21 15.81
CA ASP A 106 -6.51 -1.20 14.79
C ASP A 106 -7.61 -1.45 13.73
N GLU A 107 -8.89 -1.30 14.14
CA GLU A 107 -10.04 -1.42 13.23
C GLU A 107 -10.04 -0.28 12.21
N GLU A 108 -9.78 0.96 12.64
CA GLU A 108 -9.69 2.13 11.76
C GLU A 108 -8.51 2.02 10.78
N CYS A 109 -7.35 1.53 11.22
CA CYS A 109 -6.24 1.26 10.30
C CYS A 109 -6.58 0.17 9.28
N THR A 110 -7.33 -0.85 9.68
CA THR A 110 -7.81 -1.92 8.77
C THR A 110 -8.82 -1.36 7.78
N GLU A 111 -9.72 -0.50 8.22
CA GLU A 111 -10.69 0.17 7.36
C GLU A 111 -10.03 1.13 6.37
N PHE A 112 -9.00 1.86 6.81
CA PHE A 112 -8.15 2.66 5.94
C PHE A 112 -7.46 1.79 4.90
N ALA A 113 -6.89 0.65 5.29
CA ALA A 113 -6.26 -0.31 4.38
C ALA A 113 -7.24 -0.78 3.29
N ALA A 114 -8.48 -1.08 3.66
CA ALA A 114 -9.52 -1.52 2.75
C ALA A 114 -9.95 -0.44 1.73
N SER A 115 -9.67 0.83 2.00
CA SER A 115 -9.91 1.92 1.04
C SER A 115 -8.85 2.04 -0.05
N ILE A 116 -7.67 1.45 0.17
CA ILE A 116 -6.59 1.47 -0.81
C ILE A 116 -6.84 0.34 -1.81
N TYR A 117 -7.46 0.69 -2.93
CA TYR A 117 -7.77 -0.27 -3.99
C TYR A 117 -6.51 -0.70 -4.74
N ARG A 118 -5.83 -1.72 -4.25
CA ARG A 118 -4.65 -2.31 -4.89
C ARG A 118 -4.64 -3.83 -4.72
N LYS A 119 -4.04 -4.53 -5.70
CA LYS A 119 -3.76 -5.96 -5.65
C LYS A 119 -2.24 -6.19 -5.60
N PRO A 120 -1.71 -6.96 -4.63
CA PRO A 120 -2.43 -7.56 -3.51
C PRO A 120 -2.91 -6.49 -2.51
N ALA A 121 -3.85 -6.88 -1.63
CA ALA A 121 -4.46 -5.98 -0.66
C ALA A 121 -3.39 -5.40 0.28
N VAL A 122 -3.53 -4.11 0.61
CA VAL A 122 -2.67 -3.43 1.56
C VAL A 122 -2.99 -3.92 2.97
N VAL A 123 -1.95 -4.13 3.78
CA VAL A 123 -2.11 -4.51 5.20
C VAL A 123 -1.61 -3.35 6.04
N CYS A 124 -2.46 -2.80 6.90
CA CYS A 124 -2.08 -1.74 7.84
C CYS A 124 -2.22 -2.22 9.28
N SER A 125 -1.34 -1.75 10.15
CA SER A 125 -1.40 -1.97 11.60
C SER A 125 -1.27 -0.65 12.32
N ARG A 126 -1.90 -0.52 13.49
CA ARG A 126 -1.68 0.63 14.37
C ARG A 126 -0.22 0.68 14.80
N VAL A 127 0.32 1.88 14.86
CA VAL A 127 1.65 2.15 15.41
C VAL A 127 1.57 3.36 16.33
N GLU A 128 2.19 3.20 17.48
CA GLU A 128 2.37 4.25 18.46
C GLU A 128 3.73 4.89 18.17
N VAL A 129 3.72 6.15 17.71
CA VAL A 129 4.94 6.84 17.30
C VAL A 129 5.55 7.52 18.51
N ASP A 130 4.73 8.32 19.19
CA ASP A 130 5.10 9.11 20.38
C ASP A 130 3.96 9.04 21.43
N ALA A 131 4.13 9.75 22.56
CA ALA A 131 3.09 9.81 23.59
C ALA A 131 1.78 10.45 23.08
N ASP A 132 1.92 11.41 22.16
CA ASP A 132 0.85 12.28 21.67
C ASP A 132 0.55 12.07 20.18
N THR A 133 1.13 11.03 19.56
CA THR A 133 0.97 10.76 18.14
C THR A 133 0.86 9.27 17.89
N ASP A 134 -0.31 8.88 17.40
CA ASP A 134 -0.59 7.55 16.90
C ASP A 134 -0.63 7.57 15.37
N GLY A 135 -0.70 6.40 14.76
CA GLY A 135 -0.77 6.32 13.32
C GLY A 135 -1.05 4.92 12.80
N CYS A 136 -1.13 4.85 11.47
CA CYS A 136 -1.23 3.58 10.75
C CYS A 136 0.06 3.35 9.96
N LYS A 137 0.64 2.16 10.11
CA LYS A 137 1.74 1.68 9.28
C LYS A 137 1.20 0.69 8.27
N CYS A 138 1.27 1.05 7.00
CA CYS A 138 0.77 0.26 5.89
C CYS A 138 1.91 -0.37 5.10
N LYS A 139 1.82 -1.68 4.85
CA LYS A 139 2.67 -2.44 3.95
C LYS A 139 2.00 -2.51 2.58
N VAL A 140 2.59 -1.84 1.59
CA VAL A 140 2.07 -1.78 0.23
C VAL A 140 2.97 -2.60 -0.68
N VAL A 141 2.46 -3.71 -1.20
CA VAL A 141 3.16 -4.48 -2.23
C VAL A 141 2.99 -3.77 -3.58
N LEU A 142 4.11 -3.54 -4.25
CA LEU A 142 4.17 -2.96 -5.58
C LEU A 142 3.99 -4.07 -6.63
N PRO A 143 3.37 -3.77 -7.78
CA PRO A 143 3.38 -4.67 -8.93
C PRO A 143 4.81 -5.00 -9.35
N ALA A 144 5.01 -6.19 -9.94
CA ALA A 144 6.32 -6.61 -10.45
C ALA A 144 6.89 -5.70 -11.55
N SER A 145 6.04 -4.85 -12.15
CA SER A 145 6.43 -3.83 -13.12
C SER A 145 7.04 -2.57 -12.50
N ILE A 146 7.16 -2.49 -11.17
CA ILE A 146 7.73 -1.34 -10.47
C ILE A 146 8.85 -1.85 -9.57
N HIS A 147 10.07 -1.40 -9.84
CA HIS A 147 11.21 -1.60 -8.95
C HIS A 147 11.41 -0.33 -8.13
N PRO A 148 11.11 -0.36 -6.82
CA PRO A 148 11.32 0.81 -5.98
C PRO A 148 12.83 1.06 -5.90
N VAL A 149 13.23 2.28 -6.22
CA VAL A 149 14.61 2.77 -6.02
C VAL A 149 14.62 3.74 -4.85
N PRO A 150 15.73 3.82 -4.09
CA PRO A 150 15.89 4.89 -3.10
C PRO A 150 15.80 6.24 -3.81
N ASP A 151 15.15 7.22 -3.18
CA ASP A 151 15.22 8.59 -3.66
C ASP A 151 16.62 9.14 -3.35
N THR A 152 17.50 9.09 -4.35
CA THR A 152 18.86 9.65 -4.25
C THR A 152 18.89 11.15 -4.51
N MET A 153 17.77 11.76 -4.92
CA MET A 153 17.71 13.19 -5.23
C MET A 153 17.44 14.02 -3.98
N GLU A 154 16.67 13.49 -3.03
CA GLU A 154 16.31 14.20 -1.80
C GLU A 154 17.52 14.47 -0.89
N SER A 155 18.57 13.62 -0.93
CA SER A 155 19.77 13.79 -0.11
C SER A 155 20.76 14.86 -0.59
N VAL A 156 20.60 15.41 -1.80
CA VAL A 156 21.57 16.37 -2.37
C VAL A 156 21.26 17.82 -1.98
N ILE A 157 20.01 18.11 -1.62
CA ILE A 157 19.56 19.49 -1.39
C ILE A 157 19.97 20.01 0.00
N ASP A 158 20.15 19.15 0.99
CA ASP A 158 20.59 19.51 2.36
C ASP A 158 22.09 19.31 2.61
N ALA A 159 22.88 19.03 1.56
CA ALA A 159 24.34 19.07 1.71
C ALA A 159 24.74 20.51 2.09
N PRO A 160 25.52 20.70 3.19
CA PRO A 160 26.05 22.01 3.53
C PRO A 160 26.71 22.60 2.30
N GLN A 161 26.20 23.73 1.79
CA GLN A 161 26.86 24.43 0.71
C GLN A 161 28.27 24.76 1.18
N GLU A 162 29.27 24.06 0.66
CA GLU A 162 30.65 24.39 0.97
C GLU A 162 30.87 25.87 0.60
N PRO A 163 31.46 26.66 1.50
CA PRO A 163 31.71 28.07 1.22
C PRO A 163 32.55 28.17 -0.05
N ALA A 164 32.03 28.88 -1.05
CA ALA A 164 32.67 29.05 -2.34
C ALA A 164 34.11 29.54 -2.16
N LEU A 165 35.08 28.75 -2.62
CA LEU A 165 36.49 29.11 -2.57
C LEU A 165 36.70 30.42 -3.37
N PRO A 166 37.31 31.46 -2.77
CA PRO A 166 37.54 32.72 -3.45
C PRO A 166 38.48 32.51 -4.64
N GLY A 167 38.01 32.79 -5.85
CA GLY A 167 38.81 32.76 -7.08
C GLY A 167 38.40 31.71 -8.12
N GLN A 168 37.44 30.84 -7.82
CA GLN A 168 36.83 29.98 -8.83
C GLN A 168 35.64 30.71 -9.44
N GLY A 169 35.81 31.23 -10.67
CA GLY A 169 34.67 31.65 -11.48
C GLY A 169 33.67 30.50 -11.65
N PRO A 170 32.40 30.78 -11.99
CA PRO A 170 31.41 29.73 -12.19
C PRO A 170 31.97 28.69 -13.17
N PRO A 171 31.90 27.38 -12.85
CA PRO A 171 32.37 26.36 -13.77
C PRO A 171 31.65 26.57 -15.10
N ARG A 172 32.41 26.61 -16.20
CA ARG A 172 31.82 26.66 -17.54
C ARG A 172 30.97 25.40 -17.70
N THR A 173 29.66 25.56 -17.63
CA THR A 173 28.68 24.53 -17.91
C THR A 173 28.75 24.25 -19.40
N PHE A 174 29.52 23.24 -19.78
CA PHE A 174 29.33 22.62 -21.08
C PHE A 174 28.03 21.85 -20.99
N ASP A 175 27.05 22.21 -21.81
CA ASP A 175 25.83 21.42 -21.94
C ASP A 175 26.25 19.98 -22.31
N PRO A 176 25.86 18.98 -21.51
CA PRO A 176 26.19 17.61 -21.83
C PRO A 176 25.62 17.30 -23.23
N PRO A 177 26.39 16.64 -24.11
CA PRO A 177 25.89 16.26 -25.43
C PRO A 177 24.55 15.56 -25.28
N ALA A 178 23.56 15.95 -26.09
CA ALA A 178 22.24 15.34 -26.05
C ALA A 178 22.39 13.82 -26.09
N PRO A 179 21.78 13.08 -25.14
CA PRO A 179 21.92 11.63 -25.13
C PRO A 179 21.46 11.08 -26.49
N PRO A 180 22.18 10.12 -27.08
CA PRO A 180 21.77 9.54 -28.35
C PRO A 180 20.35 8.99 -28.20
N ALA A 181 19.51 9.23 -29.21
CA ALA A 181 18.15 8.69 -29.23
C ALA A 181 18.22 7.19 -28.94
N ARG A 182 17.63 6.75 -27.83
CA ARG A 182 17.66 5.33 -27.44
C ARG A 182 17.09 4.53 -28.58
N ALA A 183 17.91 3.67 -29.18
CA ALA A 183 17.44 2.72 -30.17
C ALA A 183 16.35 1.87 -29.51
N VAL A 184 15.11 1.99 -29.98
CA VAL A 184 13.98 1.23 -29.45
C VAL A 184 14.14 -0.20 -29.95
N ASN A 185 14.87 -1.01 -29.19
CA ASN A 185 15.04 -2.42 -29.50
C ASN A 185 13.76 -3.17 -29.10
N ASN A 186 12.85 -3.36 -30.06
CA ASN A 186 11.59 -4.07 -29.86
C ASN A 186 11.77 -5.56 -29.50
N LEU A 187 12.99 -6.10 -29.58
CA LEU A 187 13.33 -7.47 -29.18
C LEU A 187 13.96 -7.55 -27.78
N ALA A 188 14.24 -6.42 -27.15
CA ALA A 188 14.75 -6.43 -25.77
C ALA A 188 13.65 -6.89 -24.80
N PRO A 189 13.96 -7.73 -23.80
CA PRO A 189 13.04 -8.01 -22.71
C PRO A 189 12.54 -6.71 -22.09
N TYR A 190 11.25 -6.64 -21.78
CA TYR A 190 10.67 -5.47 -21.11
C TYR A 190 11.42 -5.23 -19.79
N SER A 191 12.15 -4.12 -19.72
CA SER A 191 12.75 -3.63 -18.49
C SER A 191 11.81 -2.57 -17.91
N PRO A 192 11.17 -2.82 -16.76
CA PRO A 192 10.28 -1.84 -16.17
C PRO A 192 11.03 -0.56 -15.83
N PRO A 193 10.38 0.61 -15.97
CA PRO A 193 11.00 1.87 -15.62
C PRO A 193 11.31 1.93 -14.12
N HIS A 194 12.45 2.50 -13.76
CA HIS A 194 12.77 2.82 -12.38
C HIS A 194 11.88 4.00 -11.93
N MET A 195 11.04 3.77 -10.93
CA MET A 195 10.16 4.78 -10.38
C MET A 195 10.27 4.80 -8.86
N VAL A 196 10.20 6.00 -8.29
CA VAL A 196 10.09 6.17 -6.85
C VAL A 196 8.71 5.65 -6.44
N GLY A 197 8.68 4.71 -5.49
CA GLY A 197 7.42 4.25 -4.92
C GLY A 197 6.75 5.42 -4.20
N THR A 198 5.49 5.69 -4.48
CA THR A 198 4.70 6.76 -3.84
C THR A 198 3.68 6.15 -2.89
N CYS A 199 3.53 6.73 -1.70
CA CYS A 199 2.53 6.28 -0.74
C CYS A 199 1.11 6.62 -1.23
N PRO A 200 0.13 5.72 -1.07
CA PRO A 200 -1.27 6.03 -1.35
C PRO A 200 -1.72 7.27 -0.55
N PHE A 201 -2.50 8.15 -1.17
CA PHE A 201 -2.98 9.37 -0.53
C PHE A 201 -1.87 10.30 0.00
N GLN A 202 -0.65 10.23 -0.53
CA GLN A 202 0.47 11.06 -0.05
C GLN A 202 0.27 12.56 -0.26
N ALA A 203 -0.46 12.95 -1.31
CA ALA A 203 -0.76 14.35 -1.56
C ALA A 203 -1.77 14.89 -0.55
N LYS A 204 -1.50 16.10 -0.02
CA LYS A 204 -2.50 16.84 0.74
C LYS A 204 -3.58 17.33 -0.22
N CYS A 205 -4.82 17.13 0.16
CA CYS A 205 -5.97 17.58 -0.58
C CYS A 205 -6.42 18.95 -0.05
N GLU A 206 -6.43 19.98 -0.90
CA GLU A 206 -6.86 21.34 -0.52
C GLU A 206 -8.38 21.44 -0.32
N ASN A 207 -9.15 20.67 -1.11
CA ASN A 207 -10.60 20.62 -1.02
C ASN A 207 -11.07 19.16 -0.93
N GLU A 208 -11.43 18.74 0.28
CA GLU A 208 -11.82 17.37 0.62
C GLU A 208 -13.10 16.91 -0.11
N GLN A 209 -13.85 17.84 -0.70
CA GLN A 209 -15.00 17.51 -1.55
C GLN A 209 -14.58 17.05 -2.95
N THR A 210 -13.38 17.44 -3.42
CA THR A 210 -12.89 17.19 -4.79
C THR A 210 -11.74 16.19 -4.88
N CYS A 211 -10.99 15.97 -3.81
CA CYS A 211 -9.92 14.99 -3.74
C CYS A 211 -9.95 14.19 -2.44
N VAL A 212 -9.18 13.11 -2.39
CA VAL A 212 -8.94 12.32 -1.17
C VAL A 212 -7.44 12.28 -0.96
N GLY A 213 -6.97 13.00 0.04
CA GLY A 213 -5.58 13.01 0.49
C GLY A 213 -5.46 12.44 1.91
N PHE A 214 -4.25 12.36 2.46
CA PHE A 214 -4.05 11.89 3.83
C PHE A 214 -4.85 12.73 4.86
N ASN A 215 -4.98 14.04 4.63
CA ASN A 215 -5.72 14.94 5.52
C ASN A 215 -7.22 14.67 5.57
N SER A 216 -7.80 14.16 4.47
CA SER A 216 -9.23 13.83 4.40
C SER A 216 -9.63 12.72 5.38
N TRP A 217 -8.65 11.95 5.87
CA TRP A 217 -8.83 10.88 6.84
C TRP A 217 -8.56 11.32 8.30
N GLY A 218 -8.15 12.57 8.50
CA GLY A 218 -7.68 13.10 9.79
C GLY A 218 -6.17 12.93 10.03
N PHE A 219 -5.39 12.40 9.07
CA PHE A 219 -3.94 12.34 9.22
C PHE A 219 -3.30 13.71 8.99
N GLN A 220 -2.24 14.03 9.75
CA GLN A 220 -1.50 15.29 9.61
C GLN A 220 -0.31 15.17 8.66
N LYS A 221 0.30 13.98 8.59
CA LYS A 221 1.50 13.73 7.80
C LYS A 221 1.50 12.30 7.29
N VAL A 222 2.09 12.09 6.12
CA VAL A 222 2.53 10.78 5.67
C VAL A 222 4.06 10.77 5.53
N MET A 223 4.69 9.68 5.90
CA MET A 223 6.10 9.43 5.62
C MET A 223 6.26 8.04 5.02
N GLN A 224 7.03 7.97 3.95
CA GLN A 224 7.51 6.69 3.45
C GLN A 224 8.70 6.26 4.31
N SER A 225 8.74 4.98 4.70
CA SER A 225 9.91 4.44 5.38
C SER A 225 11.14 4.52 4.48
N ASN A 226 12.31 4.66 5.09
CA ASN A 226 13.58 4.55 4.37
C ASN A 226 13.63 3.28 3.52
N TYR A 227 14.19 3.42 2.32
CA TYR A 227 14.44 2.30 1.43
C TYR A 227 15.32 1.25 2.13
N SER A 228 14.97 -0.03 1.95
CA SER A 228 15.82 -1.16 2.36
C SER A 228 16.01 -2.13 1.20
N ALA A 229 17.14 -2.82 1.15
CA ALA A 229 17.38 -3.84 0.12
C ALA A 229 16.30 -4.94 0.13
N VAL A 230 15.78 -5.28 1.32
CA VAL A 230 14.68 -6.24 1.50
C VAL A 230 13.39 -5.70 0.89
N ALA A 231 13.10 -4.40 1.03
CA ALA A 231 11.94 -3.76 0.43
C ALA A 231 11.97 -3.85 -1.11
N ASN A 232 13.14 -3.73 -1.73
CA ASN A 232 13.29 -3.93 -3.18
C ASN A 232 13.12 -5.39 -3.58
N LEU A 233 13.78 -6.31 -2.87
CA LEU A 233 13.66 -7.75 -3.15
C LEU A 233 12.20 -8.23 -3.08
N LEU A 234 11.43 -7.71 -2.12
CA LEU A 234 10.02 -8.04 -1.93
C LEU A 234 9.06 -7.12 -2.70
N ASN A 235 9.56 -6.17 -3.50
CA ASN A 235 8.78 -5.12 -4.15
C ASN A 235 7.73 -4.51 -3.21
N THR A 236 8.14 -4.06 -2.02
CA THR A 236 7.23 -3.54 -1.00
C THR A 236 7.68 -2.17 -0.52
N ILE A 237 6.74 -1.26 -0.26
CA ILE A 237 7.00 -0.01 0.45
C ILE A 237 6.21 0.02 1.76
N TYR A 238 6.74 0.72 2.76
CA TYR A 238 6.02 0.98 4.00
C TYR A 238 5.69 2.46 4.11
N CYS A 239 4.43 2.75 4.40
CA CYS A 239 3.90 4.11 4.54
C CYS A 239 3.40 4.28 5.97
N MET A 240 3.84 5.33 6.64
CA MET A 240 3.41 5.70 7.99
C MET A 240 2.55 6.96 7.90
N TYR A 241 1.31 6.86 8.36
CA TYR A 241 0.35 7.96 8.43
C TYR A 241 0.21 8.38 9.89
N TYR A 242 0.51 9.64 10.19
CA TYR A 242 0.56 10.17 11.54
C TYR A 242 -0.72 10.95 11.85
N MET A 243 -1.30 10.69 13.02
CA MET A 243 -2.48 11.36 13.55
C MET A 243 -2.15 11.98 14.92
N PRO A 244 -2.19 13.32 15.05
CA PRO A 244 -2.00 13.98 16.34
C PRO A 244 -3.25 13.80 17.22
N MET A 245 -3.10 14.02 18.53
CA MET A 245 -4.18 13.80 19.51
C MET A 245 -5.50 14.51 19.21
N ASP A 246 -5.42 15.71 18.65
CA ASP A 246 -6.59 16.56 18.40
C ASP A 246 -7.35 16.17 17.12
N SER A 247 -6.81 15.22 16.35
CA SER A 247 -7.42 14.75 15.11
C SER A 247 -8.25 13.50 15.35
N LYS A 248 -9.31 13.36 14.56
CA LYS A 248 -10.20 12.21 14.59
C LYS A 248 -10.14 11.49 13.26
N PHE A 249 -10.12 10.16 13.30
CA PHE A 249 -10.28 9.36 12.11
C PHE A 249 -11.68 9.52 11.53
N GLU A 250 -11.76 9.87 10.25
CA GLU A 250 -13.02 9.95 9.51
C GLU A 250 -12.86 9.31 8.13
N ILE A 251 -13.87 8.56 7.69
CA ILE A 251 -13.92 8.02 6.35
C ILE A 251 -14.44 9.11 5.41
N PRO A 252 -13.65 9.56 4.42
CA PRO A 252 -14.07 10.61 3.50
C PRO A 252 -15.36 10.23 2.77
N LEU A 253 -16.26 11.21 2.58
CA LEU A 253 -17.57 10.99 1.96
C LEU A 253 -17.46 10.34 0.56
N ARG A 254 -16.42 10.68 -0.21
CA ARG A 254 -16.15 10.08 -1.52
C ARG A 254 -15.87 8.59 -1.44
N VAL A 255 -15.10 8.16 -0.44
CA VAL A 255 -14.78 6.75 -0.23
C VAL A 255 -16.04 6.00 0.20
N ARG A 256 -16.86 6.60 1.06
CA ARG A 256 -18.16 6.04 1.48
C ARG A 256 -19.09 5.81 0.29
N ARG A 257 -19.30 6.83 -0.53
CA ARG A 257 -20.12 6.74 -1.75
C ARG A 257 -19.57 5.71 -2.75
N ALA A 258 -18.25 5.65 -2.93
CA ALA A 258 -17.64 4.65 -3.80
C ALA A 258 -17.92 3.21 -3.31
N ARG A 259 -17.84 2.96 -2.00
CA ARG A 259 -18.19 1.66 -1.42
C ARG A 259 -19.67 1.31 -1.55
N GLU A 260 -20.57 2.28 -1.39
CA GLU A 260 -22.02 2.09 -1.59
C GLU A 260 -22.32 1.64 -3.03
N LEU A 261 -21.72 2.31 -4.03
CA LEU A 261 -21.88 1.94 -5.45
C LEU A 261 -21.34 0.54 -5.77
N GLU A 262 -20.23 0.14 -5.15
CA GLU A 262 -19.70 -1.23 -5.30
C GLU A 262 -20.62 -2.31 -4.69
N GLN A 263 -21.43 -1.96 -3.69
CA GLN A 263 -22.41 -2.87 -3.09
C GLN A 263 -23.68 -3.01 -3.94
N GLU A 264 -24.14 -1.93 -4.57
CA GLU A 264 -25.32 -1.94 -5.44
C GLU A 264 -25.08 -2.65 -6.79
N GLY A 265 -23.84 -2.67 -7.27
CA GLY A 265 -23.46 -3.30 -8.54
C GLY A 265 -23.25 -4.83 -8.50
N LYS A 266 -23.56 -5.49 -7.38
CA LYS A 266 -23.44 -6.95 -7.19
C LYS A 266 -24.81 -7.61 -7.11
#